data_AF-A0A6G3MID3-F1
#
_entry.id   AF-A0A6G3MID3-F1
#
_cell.length_a   1.000
_cell.length_b   1.000
_cell.length_c   1.000
_cell.angle_alpha   90.00
_cell.angle_beta   90.00
_cell.angle_gamma   90.00
#
_symmetry.space_group_name_H-M   'P 1'
#
loop_
_entity.id
_entity.type
_entity.pdbx_description
1 polymer ?
#
loop_
_entity_poly.entity_id
_entity_poly.type
_entity_poly.pdbx_seq_one_letter_code
_entity_poly.pdbx_strand_id
1 'polypeptide(L)'
;MASSQEILSFVSSVSKRKIEVNLNPLPAFDDIINILTNEKALLKYWIITAKNFYHHGFHENYAEILDHSREKASLDYNEADSDQMILLDGLAAHYVNLARKEKNKETKREHLIRATRLYTAADKIIMLNEDHLIGRAFLCLQEPDKIDQADAQFNFVLDQNPDNVLAVVGKARIYFVRNEIKLSLSYYRKALNLFPDGFPFIRVGIGMCLYKMGKIEMAKMAFERAIEMDGLCVPALVAL
;
A
#
# COMPACT_ATOMS: atom_id res chain seq x y z
N MET A 1 13.20 -23.71 2.70
CA MET A 1 11.78 -23.80 3.07
C MET A 1 11.00 -23.92 1.78
N ALA A 2 10.10 -24.90 1.67
CA ALA A 2 9.50 -25.30 0.39
C ALA A 2 8.84 -24.10 -0.31
N SER A 3 9.25 -23.82 -1.56
CA SER A 3 8.49 -22.91 -2.42
C SER A 3 7.15 -23.61 -2.69
N SER A 4 6.11 -23.23 -1.95
CA SER A 4 4.74 -23.49 -2.38
C SER A 4 4.64 -22.95 -3.80
N GLN A 5 4.39 -23.81 -4.78
CA GLN A 5 4.19 -23.38 -6.16
C GLN A 5 3.04 -22.37 -6.16
N GLU A 6 3.34 -21.11 -6.48
CA GLU A 6 2.33 -20.06 -6.65
C GLU A 6 1.67 -20.28 -8.01
N ILE A 7 0.73 -21.22 -8.08
CA ILE A 7 -0.02 -21.52 -9.31
C ILE A 7 -1.30 -20.69 -9.32
N LEU A 8 -1.46 -19.85 -10.34
CA LEU A 8 -2.75 -19.25 -10.67
C LEU A 8 -3.61 -20.32 -11.33
N SER A 9 -4.76 -20.63 -10.74
CA SER A 9 -5.70 -21.59 -11.32
C SER A 9 -7.14 -21.07 -11.34
N PHE A 10 -7.78 -21.17 -12.49
CA PHE A 10 -9.19 -20.81 -12.66
C PHE A 10 -9.85 -21.56 -13.81
N VAL A 11 -11.19 -21.64 -13.78
CA VAL A 11 -11.97 -22.17 -14.90
C VAL A 11 -12.38 -21.01 -15.79
N SER A 12 -11.99 -21.07 -17.05
CA SER A 12 -12.31 -20.03 -18.02
C SER A 12 -13.81 -19.99 -18.33
N SER A 13 -14.37 -18.78 -18.35
CA SER A 13 -15.74 -18.56 -18.80
C SER A 13 -15.90 -18.74 -20.31
N VAL A 14 -14.80 -18.59 -21.07
CA VAL A 14 -14.75 -18.64 -22.53
C VAL A 14 -14.48 -20.06 -23.02
N SER A 15 -13.33 -20.63 -22.68
CA SER A 15 -12.92 -21.95 -23.18
C SER A 15 -13.53 -23.12 -22.38
N LYS A 16 -14.15 -22.84 -21.23
CA LYS A 16 -14.67 -23.83 -20.27
C LYS A 16 -13.62 -24.82 -19.74
N ARG A 17 -12.33 -24.51 -19.92
CA ARG A 17 -11.20 -25.31 -19.46
C ARG A 17 -10.64 -24.75 -18.16
N LYS A 18 -9.98 -25.63 -17.40
CA LYS A 18 -9.13 -25.22 -16.29
C LYS A 18 -7.84 -24.63 -16.87
N ILE A 19 -7.54 -23.39 -16.51
CA ILE A 19 -6.31 -22.68 -16.82
C ILE A 19 -5.41 -22.77 -15.58
N GLU A 20 -4.15 -23.10 -15.79
CA GLU A 20 -3.12 -23.14 -14.76
C GLU A 20 -1.88 -22.43 -15.28
N VAL A 21 -1.42 -21.42 -14.55
CA VAL A 21 -0.21 -20.67 -14.87
C VAL A 21 0.69 -20.65 -13.64
N ASN A 22 1.96 -21.03 -13.82
CA ASN A 22 2.94 -20.92 -12.76
C ASN A 22 3.36 -19.44 -12.61
N LEU A 23 3.30 -18.89 -11.40
CA LEU A 23 3.79 -17.55 -11.06
C LEU A 23 5.16 -17.58 -10.36
N ASN A 24 5.73 -18.77 -10.15
CA ASN A 24 7.09 -18.94 -9.65
C ASN A 24 7.81 -20.13 -10.35
N PRO A 25 8.62 -19.87 -11.40
CA PRO A 25 9.02 -18.55 -11.89
C PRO A 25 7.87 -17.78 -12.57
N LEU A 26 7.97 -16.45 -12.62
CA LEU A 26 6.97 -15.62 -13.28
C LEU A 26 6.93 -15.89 -14.80
N PRO A 27 5.74 -15.90 -15.41
CA PRO A 27 5.59 -16.00 -16.86
C PRO A 27 6.03 -14.70 -17.54
N ALA A 28 6.23 -14.74 -18.86
CA ALA A 28 6.41 -13.52 -19.63
C ALA A 28 5.18 -12.62 -19.51
N PHE A 29 5.41 -11.31 -19.43
CA PHE A 29 4.36 -10.32 -19.19
C PHE A 29 3.26 -10.37 -20.25
N ASP A 30 3.63 -10.36 -21.53
CA ASP A 30 2.66 -10.38 -22.63
C ASP A 30 1.83 -11.67 -22.65
N ASP A 31 2.45 -12.80 -22.32
CA ASP A 31 1.76 -14.10 -22.27
C ASP A 31 0.67 -14.09 -21.21
N ILE A 32 0.96 -13.62 -20.00
CA ILE A 32 -0.03 -13.60 -18.91
C ILE A 32 -1.15 -12.59 -19.18
N ILE A 33 -0.84 -11.41 -19.74
CA ILE A 33 -1.85 -10.42 -20.13
C ILE A 33 -2.78 -11.01 -21.21
N ASN A 34 -2.21 -11.68 -22.22
CA ASN A 34 -2.98 -12.32 -23.29
C ASN A 34 -3.88 -13.44 -22.75
N ILE A 35 -3.36 -14.30 -21.85
CA ILE A 35 -4.15 -15.36 -21.23
C ILE A 35 -5.33 -14.78 -20.45
N LEU A 36 -5.07 -13.83 -19.54
CA LEU A 36 -6.13 -13.25 -18.71
C LEU A 36 -7.19 -12.51 -19.54
N THR A 37 -6.77 -11.83 -20.61
CA THR A 37 -7.66 -11.11 -21.53
C THR A 37 -8.51 -12.07 -22.36
N ASN A 38 -7.90 -13.05 -23.02
CA ASN A 38 -8.59 -13.96 -23.94
C ASN A 38 -9.56 -14.89 -23.21
N GLU A 39 -9.22 -15.31 -22.00
CA GLU A 39 -10.06 -16.18 -21.18
C GLU A 39 -11.12 -15.40 -20.36
N LYS A 40 -11.19 -14.07 -20.52
CA LYS A 40 -12.06 -13.16 -19.73
C LYS A 40 -11.97 -13.46 -18.24
N ALA A 41 -10.75 -13.49 -17.72
CA ALA A 41 -10.50 -13.82 -16.33
C ALA A 41 -11.21 -12.83 -15.38
N LEU A 42 -11.74 -13.35 -14.27
CA LEU A 42 -12.31 -12.55 -13.19
C LEU A 42 -11.24 -11.61 -12.60
N LEU A 43 -11.65 -10.42 -12.17
CA LEU A 43 -10.72 -9.40 -11.65
C LEU A 43 -9.82 -9.92 -10.51
N LYS A 44 -10.30 -10.78 -9.60
CA LYS A 44 -9.47 -11.41 -8.57
C LYS A 44 -8.18 -12.07 -9.10
N TYR A 45 -8.22 -12.68 -10.29
CA TYR A 45 -7.05 -13.35 -10.88
C TYR A 45 -6.03 -12.34 -11.44
N TRP A 46 -6.48 -11.19 -11.90
CA TRP A 46 -5.61 -10.08 -12.26
C TRP A 46 -4.90 -9.52 -11.03
N ILE A 47 -5.62 -9.34 -9.92
CA ILE A 47 -5.06 -8.87 -8.65
C ILE A 47 -4.01 -9.84 -8.10
N ILE A 48 -4.30 -11.15 -8.12
CA ILE A 48 -3.34 -12.18 -7.69
C ILE A 48 -2.08 -12.10 -8.56
N THR A 49 -2.23 -12.06 -9.89
CA THR A 49 -1.10 -11.93 -10.82
C THR A 49 -0.28 -10.68 -10.53
N ALA A 50 -0.92 -9.51 -10.42
CA ALA A 50 -0.24 -8.26 -10.12
C ALA A 50 0.57 -8.34 -8.82
N LYS A 51 -0.03 -8.86 -7.74
CA LYS A 51 0.66 -9.03 -6.44
C LYS A 51 1.91 -9.92 -6.56
N ASN A 52 1.86 -10.98 -7.36
CA ASN A 52 3.02 -11.84 -7.60
C ASN A 52 4.14 -11.09 -8.34
N PHE A 53 3.83 -10.32 -9.38
CA PHE A 53 4.81 -9.45 -10.05
C PHE A 53 5.42 -8.44 -9.07
N TYR A 54 4.59 -7.85 -8.21
CA TYR A 54 5.07 -6.91 -7.18
C TYR A 54 6.05 -7.57 -6.20
N HIS A 55 5.76 -8.78 -5.71
CA HIS A 55 6.64 -9.50 -4.78
C HIS A 55 8.00 -9.86 -5.39
N HIS A 56 8.06 -10.08 -6.71
CA HIS A 56 9.30 -10.32 -7.43
C HIS A 56 10.04 -9.03 -7.86
N GLY A 57 9.55 -7.85 -7.43
CA GLY A 57 10.18 -6.56 -7.69
C GLY A 57 9.77 -5.88 -9.00
N PHE A 58 8.87 -6.48 -9.79
CA PHE A 58 8.37 -5.94 -11.05
C PHE A 58 7.23 -4.94 -10.81
N HIS A 59 7.56 -3.79 -10.20
CA HIS A 59 6.57 -2.80 -9.78
C HIS A 59 5.87 -2.06 -10.93
N GLU A 60 6.53 -1.90 -12.09
CA GLU A 60 5.92 -1.32 -13.29
C GLU A 60 4.86 -2.27 -13.86
N ASN A 61 5.21 -3.55 -14.03
CA ASN A 61 4.28 -4.58 -14.48
C ASN A 61 3.08 -4.75 -13.54
N TYR A 62 3.28 -4.59 -12.22
CA TYR A 62 2.17 -4.56 -11.26
C TYR A 62 1.11 -3.50 -11.63
N ALA A 63 1.54 -2.26 -11.90
CA ALA A 63 0.63 -1.19 -12.23
C ALA A 63 -0.04 -1.42 -13.58
N GLU A 64 0.73 -1.88 -14.58
CA GLU A 64 0.20 -2.18 -15.91
C GLU A 64 -0.84 -3.30 -15.90
N ILE A 65 -0.63 -4.39 -15.15
CA ILE A 65 -1.61 -5.48 -15.02
C ILE A 65 -2.92 -4.94 -14.44
N LEU A 66 -2.85 -4.13 -13.38
CA LEU A 66 -4.04 -3.57 -12.77
C LEU A 66 -4.74 -2.57 -13.69
N ASP A 67 -4.00 -1.70 -14.38
CA ASP A 67 -4.60 -0.76 -15.35
C ASP A 67 -5.28 -1.51 -16.50
N HIS A 68 -4.69 -2.57 -17.05
CA HIS A 68 -5.33 -3.42 -18.07
C HIS A 68 -6.61 -4.09 -17.55
N SER A 69 -6.58 -4.59 -16.32
CA SER A 69 -7.72 -5.30 -15.73
C SER A 69 -8.95 -4.41 -15.56
N ARG A 70 -8.79 -3.08 -15.44
CA ARG A 70 -9.91 -2.12 -15.36
C ARG A 70 -10.79 -2.15 -16.60
N GLU A 71 -10.24 -2.49 -17.76
CA GLU A 71 -10.97 -2.54 -19.03
C GLU A 71 -11.33 -3.96 -19.45
N LYS A 72 -10.50 -4.95 -19.08
CA LYS A 72 -10.57 -6.31 -19.62
C LYS A 72 -11.11 -7.36 -18.66
N ALA A 73 -11.04 -7.12 -17.35
CA ALA A 73 -11.45 -8.12 -16.38
C ALA A 73 -12.96 -8.32 -16.35
N SER A 74 -13.39 -9.56 -16.11
CA SER A 74 -14.78 -9.84 -15.81
C SER A 74 -15.10 -9.46 -14.36
N LEU A 75 -16.27 -8.83 -14.16
CA LEU A 75 -16.85 -8.46 -12.86
C LEU A 75 -18.07 -9.31 -12.50
N ASP A 76 -18.32 -10.39 -13.25
CA ASP A 76 -19.47 -11.27 -13.07
C ASP A 76 -19.25 -12.28 -11.91
N TYR A 77 -19.16 -11.75 -10.69
CA TYR A 77 -19.04 -12.51 -9.44
C TYR A 77 -19.34 -11.62 -8.23
N ASN A 78 -19.75 -12.23 -7.11
CA ASN A 78 -20.31 -11.51 -5.96
C ASN A 78 -19.32 -10.53 -5.30
N GLU A 79 -18.04 -10.87 -5.24
CA GLU A 79 -17.02 -10.08 -4.56
C GLU A 79 -16.39 -8.99 -5.45
N ALA A 80 -16.93 -8.77 -6.66
CA ALA A 80 -16.33 -7.87 -7.64
C ALA A 80 -16.14 -6.44 -7.12
N ASP A 81 -17.10 -5.88 -6.39
CA ASP A 81 -16.98 -4.55 -5.80
C ASP A 81 -15.80 -4.46 -4.81
N SER A 82 -15.62 -5.48 -3.98
CA SER A 82 -14.50 -5.55 -3.03
C SER A 82 -13.16 -5.66 -3.75
N ASP A 83 -13.08 -6.45 -4.82
CA ASP A 83 -11.86 -6.57 -5.62
C ASP A 83 -11.58 -5.29 -6.43
N GLN A 84 -12.61 -4.57 -6.87
CA GLN A 84 -12.45 -3.25 -7.46
C GLN A 84 -11.87 -2.24 -6.47
N MET A 85 -12.27 -2.28 -5.19
CA MET A 85 -11.63 -1.49 -4.13
C MET A 85 -10.15 -1.83 -4.01
N ILE A 86 -9.79 -3.12 -3.89
CA ILE A 86 -8.40 -3.57 -3.79
C ILE A 86 -7.56 -3.10 -4.98
N LEU A 87 -8.11 -3.18 -6.20
CA LEU A 87 -7.45 -2.70 -7.40
C LEU A 87 -7.20 -1.20 -7.35
N LEU A 88 -8.24 -0.40 -7.06
CA LEU A 88 -8.17 1.05 -7.14
C LEU A 88 -7.27 1.62 -6.05
N ASP A 89 -7.42 1.12 -4.83
CA ASP A 89 -6.61 1.54 -3.68
C ASP A 89 -5.16 1.07 -3.83
N GLY A 90 -4.94 -0.13 -4.37
CA GLY A 90 -3.60 -0.65 -4.68
C GLY A 90 -2.86 0.21 -5.71
N LEU A 91 -3.51 0.55 -6.83
CA LEU A 91 -2.96 1.48 -7.83
C LEU A 91 -2.72 2.87 -7.24
N ALA A 92 -3.66 3.38 -6.45
CA ALA A 92 -3.52 4.70 -5.84
C ALA A 92 -2.33 4.74 -4.87
N ALA A 93 -2.19 3.73 -4.01
CA ALA A 93 -1.05 3.59 -3.11
C ALA A 93 0.28 3.46 -3.87
N HIS A 94 0.30 2.74 -5.00
CA HIS A 94 1.47 2.66 -5.87
C HIS A 94 1.88 4.04 -6.40
N TYR A 95 0.94 4.83 -6.94
CA TYR A 95 1.23 6.17 -7.42
C TYR A 95 1.67 7.13 -6.30
N VAL A 96 1.11 7.01 -5.09
CA VAL A 96 1.61 7.75 -3.91
C VAL A 96 3.06 7.38 -3.62
N ASN A 97 3.43 6.11 -3.72
CA ASN A 97 4.80 5.66 -3.50
C ASN A 97 5.77 6.17 -4.59
N LEU A 98 5.35 6.21 -5.86
CA LEU A 98 6.12 6.86 -6.92
C LEU A 98 6.33 8.35 -6.64
N ALA A 99 5.26 9.08 -6.30
CA ALA A 99 5.33 10.50 -5.92
C ALA A 99 6.28 10.79 -4.75
N ARG A 100 6.42 9.86 -3.80
CA ARG A 100 7.35 10.00 -2.66
C ARG A 100 8.81 9.85 -3.05
N LYS A 101 9.10 9.00 -4.04
CA LYS A 101 10.46 8.74 -4.55
C LYS A 101 10.89 9.76 -5.61
N GLU A 102 9.93 10.41 -6.25
CA GLU A 102 10.16 11.37 -7.32
C GLU A 102 10.73 12.70 -6.82
N LYS A 103 11.77 13.19 -7.51
CA LYS A 103 12.44 14.47 -7.25
C LYS A 103 11.87 15.60 -8.11
N ASN A 104 11.41 15.28 -9.33
CA ASN A 104 10.78 16.24 -10.22
C ASN A 104 9.40 16.63 -9.69
N LYS A 105 9.19 17.93 -9.44
CA LYS A 105 7.95 18.44 -8.86
C LYS A 105 6.73 18.20 -9.76
N GLU A 106 6.89 18.26 -11.08
CA GLU A 106 5.78 18.08 -12.02
C GLU A 106 5.35 16.62 -12.08
N THR A 107 6.29 15.70 -12.31
CA THR A 107 6.02 14.25 -12.29
C THR A 107 5.45 13.78 -10.96
N LYS A 108 5.97 14.32 -9.84
CA LYS A 108 5.39 14.08 -8.52
C LYS A 108 3.93 14.52 -8.44
N ARG A 109 3.60 15.70 -8.95
CA ARG A 109 2.23 16.23 -8.98
C ARG A 109 1.31 15.38 -9.84
N GLU A 110 1.77 14.93 -11.00
CA GLU A 110 1.02 14.04 -11.88
C GLU A 110 0.66 12.72 -11.20
N HIS A 111 1.61 12.10 -10.50
CA HIS A 111 1.35 10.89 -9.73
C HIS A 111 0.31 11.10 -8.62
N LEU A 112 0.39 12.22 -7.88
CA LEU A 112 -0.61 12.56 -6.85
C LEU A 112 -2.01 12.80 -7.46
N ILE A 113 -2.09 13.42 -8.64
CA ILE A 113 -3.34 13.59 -9.39
C ILE A 113 -3.93 12.23 -9.79
N ARG A 114 -3.09 11.30 -10.29
CA ARG A 114 -3.54 9.94 -10.62
C ARG A 114 -4.07 9.21 -9.39
N ALA A 115 -3.32 9.22 -8.28
CA ALA A 115 -3.76 8.62 -7.02
C ALA A 115 -5.09 9.22 -6.53
N THR A 116 -5.24 10.54 -6.60
CA THR A 116 -6.49 11.23 -6.21
C THR A 116 -7.67 10.76 -7.04
N ARG A 117 -7.50 10.64 -8.37
CA ARG A 117 -8.56 10.17 -9.28
C ARG A 117 -8.98 8.74 -8.97
N LEU A 118 -8.02 7.86 -8.67
CA LEU A 118 -8.28 6.46 -8.34
C LEU A 118 -9.07 6.32 -7.04
N TYR A 119 -8.65 7.01 -5.97
CA TYR A 119 -9.42 6.99 -4.74
C TYR A 119 -10.80 7.63 -4.90
N THR A 120 -10.93 8.69 -5.70
CA THR A 120 -12.25 9.31 -6.00
C THR A 120 -13.16 8.35 -6.78
N ALA A 121 -12.59 7.43 -7.57
CA ALA A 121 -13.34 6.37 -8.21
C ALA A 121 -13.78 5.30 -7.19
N ALA A 122 -12.90 4.92 -6.27
CA ALA A 122 -13.19 3.96 -5.20
C ALA A 122 -14.23 4.48 -4.18
N ASP A 123 -14.25 5.80 -3.92
CA ASP A 123 -15.28 6.46 -3.09
C ASP A 123 -16.71 6.15 -3.60
N LYS A 124 -16.88 5.86 -4.90
CA LYS A 124 -18.18 5.56 -5.53
C LYS A 124 -18.62 4.11 -5.39
N ILE A 125 -17.74 3.23 -4.91
CA ILE A 125 -18.01 1.79 -4.76
C ILE A 125 -18.29 1.49 -3.29
N ILE A 126 -17.27 1.59 -2.43
CA ILE A 126 -17.40 1.36 -0.98
C ILE A 126 -16.68 2.49 -0.22
N MET A 127 -17.37 3.62 -0.07
CA MET A 127 -16.81 4.85 0.54
C MET A 127 -16.25 4.66 1.95
N LEU A 128 -16.93 3.85 2.79
CA LEU A 128 -16.59 3.68 4.20
C LEU A 128 -15.80 2.39 4.49
N ASN A 129 -15.06 1.89 3.49
CA ASN A 129 -14.12 0.79 3.70
C ASN A 129 -12.92 1.27 4.54
N GLU A 130 -12.51 0.48 5.54
CA GLU A 130 -11.45 0.84 6.49
C GLU A 130 -10.09 1.08 5.80
N ASP A 131 -9.64 0.13 4.97
CA ASP A 131 -8.36 0.21 4.25
C ASP A 131 -8.36 1.37 3.25
N HIS A 132 -9.50 1.59 2.58
CA HIS A 132 -9.70 2.69 1.66
C HIS A 132 -9.52 4.05 2.36
N LEU A 133 -10.20 4.25 3.51
CA LEU A 133 -10.10 5.48 4.30
C LEU A 133 -8.68 5.73 4.80
N ILE A 134 -7.96 4.67 5.21
CA ILE A 134 -6.56 4.75 5.62
C ILE A 134 -5.67 5.20 4.43
N GLY A 135 -5.83 4.56 3.27
CA GLY A 135 -5.08 4.89 2.06
C GLY A 135 -5.31 6.34 1.62
N ARG A 136 -6.58 6.77 1.64
CA ARG A 136 -7.03 8.15 1.43
C ARG A 136 -6.38 9.15 2.38
N ALA A 137 -6.34 8.83 3.67
CA ALA A 137 -5.73 9.69 4.68
C ALA A 137 -4.22 9.84 4.44
N PHE A 138 -3.52 8.76 4.08
CA PHE A 138 -2.10 8.82 3.73
C PHE A 138 -1.79 9.63 2.46
N LEU A 139 -2.71 9.63 1.48
CA LEU A 139 -2.63 10.55 0.34
C LEU A 139 -2.77 12.00 0.80
N CYS A 140 -3.75 12.32 1.65
CA CYS A 140 -3.95 13.67 2.19
C CYS A 140 -2.70 14.16 2.95
N LEU A 141 -1.98 13.28 3.66
CA LEU A 141 -0.70 13.64 4.29
C LEU A 141 0.42 14.03 3.31
N GLN A 142 0.27 13.84 2.00
CA GLN A 142 1.22 14.34 1.00
C GLN A 142 1.02 15.84 0.71
N GLU A 143 -0.11 16.42 1.14
CA GLU A 143 -0.53 17.79 0.87
C GLU A 143 -0.70 18.54 2.20
N PRO A 144 0.13 19.57 2.50
CA PRO A 144 0.11 20.25 3.80
C PRO A 144 -1.25 20.85 4.19
N ASP A 145 -2.04 21.27 3.21
CA ASP A 145 -3.38 21.84 3.37
C ASP A 145 -4.46 20.80 3.72
N LYS A 146 -4.15 19.50 3.59
CA LYS A 146 -5.11 18.40 3.83
C LYS A 146 -4.80 17.59 5.09
N ILE A 147 -3.93 18.08 5.97
CA ILE A 147 -3.59 17.37 7.22
C ILE A 147 -4.82 17.17 8.10
N ASP A 148 -5.69 18.17 8.23
CA ASP A 148 -6.91 18.06 9.05
C ASP A 148 -7.91 17.06 8.45
N GLN A 149 -7.97 16.98 7.11
CA GLN A 149 -8.77 15.96 6.42
C GLN A 149 -8.24 14.55 6.71
N ALA A 150 -6.91 14.37 6.67
CA ALA A 150 -6.30 13.09 7.05
C ALA A 150 -6.60 12.74 8.52
N ASP A 151 -6.55 13.71 9.42
CA ASP A 151 -6.84 13.53 10.85
C ASP A 151 -8.27 13.04 11.08
N ALA A 152 -9.24 13.64 10.39
CA ALA A 152 -10.64 13.23 10.46
C ALA A 152 -10.84 11.79 9.97
N GLN A 153 -10.19 11.39 8.88
CA GLN A 153 -10.28 10.03 8.34
C GLN A 153 -9.66 8.99 9.28
N PHE A 154 -8.48 9.27 9.85
CA PHE A 154 -7.89 8.37 10.84
C PHE A 154 -8.72 8.28 12.12
N ASN A 155 -9.31 9.38 12.59
CA ASN A 155 -10.20 9.35 13.74
C ASN A 155 -11.42 8.46 13.47
N PHE A 156 -12.06 8.61 12.31
CA PHE A 156 -13.20 7.77 11.93
C PHE A 156 -12.85 6.28 11.96
N VAL A 157 -11.69 5.90 11.41
CA VAL A 157 -11.21 4.51 11.46
C VAL A 157 -10.97 4.05 12.89
N LEU A 158 -10.32 4.87 13.72
CA LEU A 158 -10.02 4.53 15.11
C LEU A 158 -11.26 4.48 16.02
N ASP A 159 -12.32 5.20 15.68
CA ASP A 159 -13.60 5.12 16.39
C ASP A 159 -14.29 3.77 16.17
N GLN A 160 -14.08 3.15 15.00
CA GLN A 160 -14.59 1.81 14.68
C GLN A 160 -13.63 0.70 15.14
N ASN A 161 -12.33 0.90 14.91
CA ASN A 161 -11.25 -0.03 15.20
C ASN A 161 -10.10 0.69 15.93
N PRO A 162 -10.18 0.82 17.27
CA PRO A 162 -9.19 1.56 18.07
C PRO A 162 -7.75 1.01 18.00
N ASP A 163 -7.59 -0.22 17.53
CA ASP A 163 -6.35 -0.96 17.45
C ASP A 163 -5.85 -1.13 16.00
N ASN A 164 -6.44 -0.44 15.03
CA ASN A 164 -5.90 -0.41 13.67
C ASN A 164 -4.51 0.25 13.66
N VAL A 165 -3.48 -0.57 13.43
CA VAL A 165 -2.06 -0.17 13.50
C VAL A 165 -1.73 0.94 12.51
N LEU A 166 -2.27 0.89 11.29
CA LEU A 166 -1.97 1.86 10.24
C LEU A 166 -2.60 3.23 10.55
N ALA A 167 -3.82 3.26 11.10
CA ALA A 167 -4.45 4.49 11.55
C ALA A 167 -3.74 5.11 12.75
N VAL A 168 -3.31 4.29 13.74
CA VAL A 168 -2.47 4.74 14.86
C VAL A 168 -1.15 5.36 14.35
N VAL A 169 -0.52 4.74 13.34
CA VAL A 169 0.67 5.30 12.68
C VAL A 169 0.35 6.61 11.95
N GLY A 170 -0.79 6.68 11.28
CA GLY A 170 -1.30 7.90 10.63
C GLY A 170 -1.38 9.07 11.61
N LYS A 171 -2.00 8.85 12.77
CA LYS A 171 -2.04 9.82 13.88
C LYS A 171 -0.64 10.20 14.37
N ALA A 172 0.25 9.23 14.52
CA ALA A 172 1.63 9.50 14.91
C ALA A 172 2.33 10.46 13.93
N ARG A 173 2.13 10.27 12.61
CA ARG A 173 2.65 11.16 11.57
C ARG A 173 2.04 12.55 11.63
N ILE A 174 0.74 12.67 11.88
CA ILE A 174 0.07 13.98 12.03
C ILE A 174 0.69 14.76 13.20
N TYR A 175 0.82 14.14 14.37
CA TYR A 175 1.46 14.78 15.52
C TYR A 175 2.92 15.13 15.24
N PHE A 176 3.64 14.32 14.47
CA PHE A 176 5.01 14.63 14.07
C PHE A 176 5.08 15.90 13.20
N VAL A 177 4.19 16.02 12.20
CA VAL A 177 4.12 17.16 11.29
C VAL A 177 3.66 18.43 12.03
N ARG A 178 2.74 18.31 12.98
CA ARG A 178 2.32 19.40 13.89
C ARG A 178 3.37 19.76 14.96
N ASN A 179 4.55 19.11 14.93
CA ASN A 179 5.64 19.30 15.89
C ASN A 179 5.31 18.91 17.34
N GLU A 180 4.27 18.11 17.56
CA GLU A 180 3.87 17.52 18.84
C GLU A 180 4.63 16.21 19.10
N ILE A 181 5.96 16.30 19.19
CA ILE A 181 6.86 15.14 19.09
C ILE A 181 6.64 14.09 20.19
N LYS A 182 6.33 14.53 21.43
CA LYS A 182 6.06 13.60 22.54
C LYS A 182 4.81 12.76 22.28
N LEU A 183 3.77 13.37 21.74
CA LEU A 183 2.52 12.70 21.42
C LEU A 183 2.71 11.76 20.23
N SER A 184 3.42 12.21 19.20
CA SER A 184 3.83 11.37 18.07
C SER A 184 4.55 10.08 18.53
N LEU A 185 5.56 10.22 19.41
CA LEU A 185 6.29 9.08 19.95
C LEU A 185 5.38 8.11 20.73
N SER A 186 4.40 8.63 21.48
CA SER A 186 3.45 7.78 22.21
C SER A 186 2.57 6.94 21.28
N TYR A 187 2.12 7.52 20.16
CA TYR A 187 1.33 6.79 19.15
C TYR A 187 2.18 5.76 18.41
N TYR A 188 3.43 6.09 18.05
CA TYR A 188 4.33 5.09 17.46
C TYR A 188 4.62 3.92 18.42
N ARG A 189 4.76 4.20 19.72
CA ARG A 189 4.89 3.14 20.74
C ARG A 189 3.62 2.31 20.88
N LYS A 190 2.43 2.93 20.80
CA LYS A 190 1.16 2.19 20.75
C LYS A 190 1.14 1.26 19.54
N ALA A 191 1.48 1.74 18.34
CA ALA A 191 1.54 0.92 17.13
C ALA A 191 2.54 -0.23 17.26
N LEU A 192 3.71 0.01 17.87
CA LEU A 192 4.69 -1.04 18.14
C LEU A 192 4.17 -2.09 19.13
N ASN A 193 3.43 -1.68 20.17
CA ASN A 193 2.86 -2.63 21.13
C ASN A 193 1.75 -3.49 20.50
N LEU A 194 0.93 -2.90 19.63
CA LEU A 194 -0.11 -3.61 18.89
C LEU A 194 0.49 -4.60 17.87
N PHE A 195 1.64 -4.27 17.28
CA PHE A 195 2.33 -5.13 16.33
C PHE A 195 3.85 -5.12 16.55
N PRO A 196 4.36 -5.91 17.52
CA PRO A 196 5.77 -5.88 17.97
C PRO A 196 6.79 -6.23 16.89
N ASP A 197 6.50 -7.25 16.08
CA ASP A 197 7.30 -7.65 14.91
C ASP A 197 6.91 -6.87 13.64
N GLY A 198 6.20 -5.75 13.84
CA GLY A 198 5.59 -4.99 12.78
C GLY A 198 6.54 -4.19 11.92
N PHE A 199 5.95 -3.45 10.98
CA PHE A 199 6.68 -2.85 9.87
C PHE A 199 7.88 -1.97 10.28
N PRO A 200 9.01 -2.03 9.54
CA PRO A 200 10.22 -1.23 9.84
C PRO A 200 9.94 0.28 9.99
N PHE A 201 8.97 0.82 9.24
CA PHE A 201 8.63 2.24 9.28
C PHE A 201 8.13 2.72 10.65
N ILE A 202 7.60 1.83 11.51
CA ILE A 202 7.18 2.20 12.87
C ILE A 202 8.41 2.59 13.70
N ARG A 203 9.48 1.79 13.60
CA ARG A 203 10.75 2.04 14.29
C ARG A 203 11.47 3.25 13.72
N VAL A 204 11.41 3.48 12.41
CA VAL A 204 11.86 4.74 11.79
C VAL A 204 11.13 5.94 12.40
N GLY A 205 9.81 5.87 12.53
CA GLY A 205 9.02 6.92 13.17
C GLY A 205 9.44 7.22 14.62
N ILE A 206 9.70 6.16 15.41
CA ILE A 206 10.26 6.27 16.76
C ILE A 206 11.63 6.95 16.74
N GLY A 207 12.53 6.52 15.87
CA GLY A 207 13.87 7.09 15.71
C GLY A 207 13.83 8.58 15.37
N MET A 208 12.98 8.97 14.41
CA MET A 208 12.78 10.38 14.04
C MET A 208 12.25 11.23 15.21
N CYS A 209 11.34 10.69 16.02
CA CYS A 209 10.86 11.40 17.21
C CYS A 209 11.97 11.57 18.25
N LEU A 210 12.72 10.50 18.53
CA LEU A 210 13.83 10.52 19.50
C LEU A 210 14.94 11.49 19.07
N TYR A 211 15.26 11.50 17.77
CA TYR A 211 16.21 12.43 17.18
C TYR A 211 15.77 13.90 17.39
N LYS A 212 14.51 14.23 17.07
CA LYS A 212 13.95 15.58 17.32
C LYS A 212 13.94 15.96 18.80
N MET A 213 13.94 14.99 19.72
CA MET A 213 14.03 15.20 21.16
C MET A 213 15.48 15.27 21.68
N GLY A 214 16.49 15.20 20.81
CA GLY A 214 17.92 15.19 21.17
C GLY A 214 18.42 13.87 21.74
N LYS A 215 17.63 12.79 21.67
CA LYS A 215 17.98 11.45 22.18
C LYS A 215 18.68 10.63 21.10
N ILE A 216 19.86 11.07 20.70
CA ILE A 216 20.57 10.58 19.51
C ILE A 216 20.88 9.09 19.58
N GLU A 217 21.46 8.60 20.68
CA GLU A 217 21.79 7.17 20.83
C GLU A 217 20.56 6.25 20.72
N MET A 218 19.44 6.66 21.33
CA MET A 218 18.20 5.89 21.24
C MET A 218 17.60 5.93 19.84
N ALA A 219 17.76 7.05 19.11
CA ALA A 219 17.31 7.17 17.73
C ALA A 219 18.10 6.22 16.83
N LYS A 220 19.43 6.18 17.01
CA LYS A 220 20.34 5.26 16.30
C LYS A 220 19.92 3.81 16.47
N MET A 221 19.70 3.36 17.71
CA MET A 221 19.22 2.00 18.00
C MET A 221 17.89 1.67 17.29
N ALA A 222 16.98 2.65 17.21
CA ALA A 222 15.71 2.46 16.53
C ALA A 222 15.87 2.30 15.01
N PHE A 223 16.79 3.05 14.40
CA PHE A 223 17.10 2.92 12.97
C PHE A 223 17.83 1.62 12.65
N GLU A 224 18.82 1.23 13.47
CA GLU A 224 19.52 -0.06 13.34
C GLU A 224 18.53 -1.22 13.39
N ARG A 225 17.60 -1.21 14.35
CA ARG A 225 16.58 -2.26 14.41
C ARG A 225 15.64 -2.27 13.20
N ALA A 226 15.37 -1.13 12.57
CA ALA A 226 14.59 -1.08 11.34
C ALA A 226 15.36 -1.73 10.17
N ILE A 227 16.68 -1.53 10.09
CA ILE A 227 17.56 -2.12 9.07
C ILE A 227 17.71 -3.63 9.27
N GLU A 228 17.81 -4.10 10.53
CA GLU A 228 17.84 -5.54 10.84
C GLU A 228 16.58 -6.28 10.35
N MET A 229 15.44 -5.58 10.33
CA MET A 229 14.17 -6.14 9.85
C MET A 229 14.04 -6.08 8.32
N ASP A 230 14.54 -4.99 7.72
CA ASP A 230 14.57 -4.80 6.28
C ASP A 230 15.91 -4.12 5.91
N GLY A 231 16.82 -4.91 5.36
CA GLY A 231 18.15 -4.44 4.97
C GLY A 231 18.13 -3.34 3.91
N LEU A 232 16.99 -3.14 3.23
CA LEU A 232 16.78 -2.09 2.24
C LEU A 232 15.92 -0.93 2.77
N CYS A 233 15.78 -0.79 4.10
CA CYS A 233 15.05 0.31 4.71
C CYS A 233 15.75 1.66 4.49
N VAL A 234 15.56 2.25 3.30
CA VAL A 234 16.20 3.50 2.86
C VAL A 234 16.05 4.64 3.88
N PRO A 235 14.87 4.90 4.48
CA PRO A 235 14.75 5.97 5.46
C PRO A 235 15.62 5.77 6.70
N ALA A 236 15.82 4.53 7.14
CA ALA A 236 16.69 4.22 8.26
C ALA A 236 18.17 4.34 7.87
N LEU A 237 18.54 3.85 6.69
CA LEU A 237 19.91 3.93 6.15
C LEU A 237 20.39 5.38 5.97
N VAL A 238 19.50 6.29 5.57
CA VAL A 238 19.81 7.72 5.40
C VAL A 238 19.93 8.45 6.76
N ALA A 239 19.33 7.91 7.82
CA ALA A 239 19.28 8.54 9.13
C ALA A 239 20.44 8.16 10.07
N LEU A 240 21.28 7.19 9.67
CA LEU A 240 22.52 6.78 10.33
C LEU A 240 23.72 7.51 9.74
#